data_AF-A0A927L5V5-F1
#
_entry.id   AF-A0A927L5V5-F1
#
_cell.length_a   1.000
_cell.length_b   1.000
_cell.length_c   1.000
_cell.angle_alpha   90.00
_cell.angle_beta   90.00
_cell.angle_gamma   90.00
#
_symmetry.space_group_name_H-M   'P 1'
#
loop_
_entity.id
_entity.type
_entity.pdbx_description
1 polymer ?
#
loop_
_entity_poly.entity_id
_entity_poly.type
_entity_poly.pdbx_seq_one_letter_code
_entity_poly.pdbx_strand_id
1 'polypeptide(L)'
;MLRITDARTGEAAEIRRALTRVHAQVPGDDTSALRVLLVADVLARALELGGSPVLLVADPPPALRRRADDLGVRPSETTATRGGGRVLRVTGSEEPEHAGHGVGAVGADAVGADADITVDVAPVRGTEAAAASGGTTLRLALLTQPRRTPVTLDATALGEAADTLDHWRTAVAAWATRPSRPVPEPVRQALRAAWEDDLDVRAVLGVLRDVEHARDVPDGARFETYAYADRLLGLELTRRIGASA
;
A
#
# COMPACT_ATOMS: atom_id res chain seq x y z
N MET A 1 10.35 2.91 -14.24
CA MET A 1 9.87 4.19 -13.67
C MET A 1 8.41 3.99 -13.31
N LEU A 2 7.93 4.50 -12.18
CA LEU A 2 6.55 4.30 -11.75
C LEU A 2 5.55 4.91 -12.75
N ARG A 3 4.60 4.11 -13.22
CA ARG A 3 3.42 4.51 -13.99
C ARG A 3 2.19 4.30 -13.10
N ILE A 4 1.30 5.29 -13.09
CA ILE A 4 0.04 5.23 -12.34
C ILE A 4 -1.10 5.63 -13.28
N THR A 5 -2.18 4.88 -13.27
CA THR A 5 -3.42 5.26 -13.97
C THR A 5 -4.03 6.49 -13.28
N ASP A 6 -4.11 7.61 -14.00
CA ASP A 6 -4.79 8.83 -13.53
C ASP A 6 -6.31 8.62 -13.64
N ALA A 7 -7.00 8.69 -12.50
CA ALA A 7 -8.44 8.50 -12.43
C ALA A 7 -9.24 9.53 -13.25
N ARG A 8 -8.70 10.74 -13.46
CA ARG A 8 -9.39 11.79 -14.23
C ARG A 8 -9.44 11.49 -15.72
N THR A 9 -8.42 10.81 -16.25
CA THR A 9 -8.27 10.57 -17.69
C THR A 9 -8.42 9.10 -18.06
N GLY A 10 -8.24 8.19 -17.11
CA GLY A 10 -8.12 6.74 -17.35
C GLY A 10 -6.78 6.32 -17.95
N GLU A 11 -5.89 7.27 -18.22
CA GLU A 11 -4.61 7.04 -18.88
C GLU A 11 -3.49 6.80 -17.88
N ALA A 12 -2.51 5.98 -18.27
CA ALA A 12 -1.33 5.74 -17.45
C ALA A 12 -0.34 6.91 -17.57
N ALA A 13 -0.07 7.56 -16.44
CA ALA A 13 0.85 8.68 -16.31
C ALA A 13 2.19 8.25 -15.69
N GLU A 14 3.28 8.70 -16.29
CA GLU A 14 4.64 8.45 -15.80
C GLU A 14 5.04 9.42 -14.69
N ILE A 15 5.47 8.84 -13.56
CA ILE A 15 5.92 9.62 -12.40
C ILE A 15 7.44 9.77 -12.45
N ARG A 16 7.86 10.94 -12.94
CA ARG A 16 9.28 11.34 -12.95
C ARG A 16 9.75 11.67 -11.54
N ARG A 17 11.04 11.44 -11.29
CA ARG A 17 11.69 11.77 -10.02
C ARG A 17 11.63 13.28 -9.76
N ALA A 18 10.95 13.65 -8.69
CA ALA A 18 10.85 15.01 -8.18
C ALA A 18 10.39 14.95 -6.72
N LEU A 19 10.51 16.06 -5.99
CA LEU A 19 9.79 16.21 -4.73
C LEU A 19 8.30 16.03 -4.98
N THR A 20 7.74 14.97 -4.39
CA THR A 20 6.35 14.55 -4.62
C THR A 20 5.59 14.58 -3.30
N ARG A 21 4.43 15.21 -3.30
CA ARG A 21 3.48 15.15 -2.19
C ARG A 21 2.39 14.18 -2.54
N VAL A 22 2.16 13.21 -1.66
CA VAL A 22 1.05 12.26 -1.78
C VAL A 22 -0.03 12.72 -0.81
N HIS A 23 -1.09 13.32 -1.35
CA HIS A 23 -2.21 13.83 -0.57
C HIS A 23 -3.30 12.77 -0.47
N ALA A 24 -3.47 12.17 0.71
CA ALA A 24 -4.58 11.26 0.97
C ALA A 24 -5.82 12.04 1.39
N GLN A 25 -6.87 11.98 0.56
CA GLN A 25 -8.17 12.57 0.84
C GLN A 25 -9.10 11.48 1.37
N VAL A 26 -9.41 11.58 2.66
CA VAL A 26 -10.25 10.62 3.37
C VAL A 26 -11.58 11.29 3.75
N PRO A 27 -12.67 11.06 3.00
CA PRO A 27 -13.96 11.71 3.27
C PRO A 27 -14.70 11.11 4.48
N GLY A 28 -14.27 9.95 4.99
CA GLY A 28 -14.89 9.24 6.11
C GLY A 28 -13.88 8.66 7.10
N ASP A 29 -14.36 7.85 8.05
CA ASP A 29 -13.58 7.20 9.11
C ASP A 29 -13.67 5.66 9.09
N ASP A 30 -14.21 5.11 8.00
CA ASP A 30 -14.42 3.69 7.77
C ASP A 30 -13.16 2.96 7.24
N THR A 31 -13.29 1.65 7.00
CA THR A 31 -12.20 0.84 6.46
C THR A 31 -11.81 1.24 5.03
N SER A 32 -12.72 1.84 4.24
CA SER A 32 -12.39 2.38 2.91
C SER A 32 -11.45 3.58 3.03
N ALA A 33 -11.72 4.51 3.95
CA ALA A 33 -10.83 5.62 4.28
C ALA A 33 -9.47 5.13 4.80
N LEU A 34 -9.46 4.05 5.59
CA LEU A 34 -8.23 3.41 6.03
C LEU A 34 -7.42 2.83 4.86
N ARG A 35 -8.09 2.22 3.87
CA ARG A 35 -7.45 1.72 2.66
C ARG A 35 -6.84 2.85 1.82
N VAL A 36 -7.48 4.02 1.76
CA VAL A 36 -6.92 5.21 1.09
C VAL A 36 -5.59 5.61 1.72
N LEU A 37 -5.52 5.71 3.05
CA LEU A 37 -4.28 6.02 3.78
C LEU A 37 -3.19 4.97 3.53
N LEU A 38 -3.57 3.69 3.52
CA LEU A 38 -2.66 2.58 3.25
C LEU A 38 -2.08 2.65 1.82
N VAL A 39 -2.93 2.85 0.81
CA VAL A 39 -2.47 2.97 -0.59
C VAL A 39 -1.57 4.20 -0.76
N ALA A 40 -1.89 5.31 -0.10
CA ALA A 40 -1.04 6.49 -0.10
C ALA A 40 0.35 6.24 0.52
N ASP A 41 0.42 5.50 1.63
CA ASP A 41 1.69 5.08 2.24
C ASP A 41 2.51 4.17 1.31
N VAL A 42 1.87 3.16 0.70
CA VAL A 42 2.55 2.25 -0.24
C VAL A 42 3.03 2.98 -1.49
N LEU A 43 2.24 3.91 -2.02
CA LEU A 43 2.64 4.78 -3.13
C LEU A 43 3.86 5.63 -2.74
N ALA A 44 3.85 6.22 -1.54
CA ALA A 44 4.98 6.99 -1.04
C ALA A 44 6.24 6.13 -0.89
N ARG A 45 6.11 4.89 -0.37
CA ARG A 45 7.23 3.94 -0.28
C ARG A 45 7.76 3.53 -1.66
N ALA A 46 6.88 3.31 -2.64
CA ALA A 46 7.28 2.98 -4.01
C ALA A 46 8.08 4.10 -4.67
N LEU A 47 7.64 5.35 -4.48
CA LEU A 47 8.33 6.55 -4.98
C LEU A 47 9.71 6.74 -4.34
N GLU A 48 9.82 6.52 -3.03
CA GLU A 48 11.09 6.57 -2.29
C GLU A 48 12.06 5.45 -2.71
N LEU A 49 11.57 4.23 -2.91
CA LEU A 49 12.34 3.13 -3.50
C LEU A 49 12.81 3.48 -4.93
N GLY A 50 11.99 4.25 -5.65
CA GLY A 50 12.33 4.85 -6.92
C GLY A 50 13.33 6.02 -6.84
N GLY A 51 13.69 6.48 -5.64
CA GLY A 51 14.64 7.58 -5.39
C GLY A 51 14.03 8.98 -5.35
N SER A 52 12.70 9.11 -5.30
CA SER A 52 12.04 10.42 -5.17
C SER A 52 11.90 10.79 -3.69
N PRO A 53 12.18 12.04 -3.29
CA PRO A 53 11.79 12.52 -1.96
C PRO A 53 10.28 12.69 -1.91
N VAL A 54 9.63 12.14 -0.88
CA VAL A 54 8.18 12.13 -0.75
C VAL A 54 7.74 12.73 0.58
N LEU A 55 6.62 13.44 0.54
CA LEU A 55 5.87 13.86 1.72
C LEU A 55 4.47 13.25 1.67
N LEU A 56 4.11 12.45 2.68
CA LEU A 56 2.73 11.99 2.85
C LEU A 56 1.94 13.08 3.57
N VAL A 57 0.86 13.55 2.97
CA VAL A 57 0.00 14.61 3.50
C VAL A 57 -1.39 14.06 3.71
N ALA A 58 -1.90 14.11 4.93
CA ALA A 58 -3.25 13.68 5.27
C ALA A 58 -3.68 14.34 6.58
N ASP A 59 -4.98 14.61 6.72
CA ASP A 59 -5.56 15.11 7.98
C ASP A 59 -6.71 14.21 8.46
N PRO A 60 -6.43 12.92 8.75
CA PRO A 60 -7.47 12.00 9.19
C PRO A 60 -7.91 12.33 10.63
N PRO A 61 -9.18 12.04 10.98
CA PRO A 61 -9.65 12.16 12.35
C PRO A 61 -8.85 11.25 13.30
N PRO A 62 -8.74 11.59 14.60
CA PRO A 62 -7.87 10.87 15.53
C PRO A 62 -8.12 9.36 15.62
N ALA A 63 -9.38 8.93 15.49
CA ALA A 63 -9.73 7.51 15.50
C ALA A 63 -9.15 6.76 14.29
N LEU A 64 -9.30 7.33 13.08
CA LEU A 64 -8.73 6.77 11.85
C LEU A 64 -7.21 6.79 11.87
N ARG A 65 -6.60 7.85 12.44
CA ARG A 65 -5.14 7.93 12.62
C ARG A 65 -4.58 6.77 13.45
N ARG A 66 -5.19 6.46 14.59
CA ARG A 66 -4.76 5.32 15.43
C ARG A 66 -4.86 3.99 14.68
N ARG A 67 -5.94 3.79 13.92
CA ARG A 67 -6.08 2.59 13.07
C ARG A 67 -4.99 2.53 11.99
N ALA A 68 -4.67 3.65 11.35
CA ALA A 68 -3.58 3.74 10.39
C ALA A 68 -2.22 3.43 11.03
N ASP A 69 -1.96 3.92 12.26
CA ASP A 69 -0.75 3.62 13.03
C ASP A 69 -0.65 2.12 13.33
N ASP A 70 -1.75 1.46 13.73
CA ASP A 70 -1.81 0.01 13.93
C ASP A 70 -1.47 -0.76 12.64
N LEU A 71 -1.83 -0.22 11.47
CA LEU A 71 -1.47 -0.75 10.14
C LEU A 71 -0.02 -0.45 9.73
N GLY A 72 0.77 0.26 10.54
CA GLY A 72 2.12 0.70 10.19
C GLY A 72 2.16 1.71 9.03
N VAL A 73 1.06 2.46 8.83
CA VAL A 73 1.06 3.65 7.96
C VAL A 73 1.98 4.69 8.58
N ARG A 74 2.86 5.29 7.78
CA ARG A 74 3.81 6.28 8.30
C ARG A 74 3.09 7.57 8.71
N PRO A 75 3.64 8.32 9.69
CA PRO A 75 3.10 9.63 10.06
C PRO A 75 2.98 10.55 8.85
N SER A 76 1.85 11.23 8.73
CA SER A 76 1.56 12.19 7.67
C SER A 76 1.65 13.63 8.17
N GLU A 77 2.08 14.53 7.29
CA GLU A 77 1.98 15.97 7.51
C GLU A 77 0.52 16.45 7.34
N THR A 78 0.16 17.52 8.04
CA THR A 78 -1.14 18.16 7.89
C THR A 78 -1.19 19.03 6.64
N THR A 79 -2.38 19.20 6.05
CA THR A 79 -2.65 20.02 4.84
C THR A 79 -2.19 21.49 4.93
N ALA A 80 -1.93 22.00 6.14
CA ALA A 80 -1.33 23.31 6.35
C ALA A 80 0.11 23.42 5.80
N THR A 81 0.78 22.30 5.58
CA THR A 81 2.14 22.23 5.03
C THR A 81 2.13 22.56 3.53
N ARG A 82 2.20 23.86 3.22
CA ARG A 82 2.34 24.37 1.85
C ARG A 82 3.77 24.26 1.35
N GLY A 83 3.94 23.93 0.07
CA GLY A 83 5.23 24.04 -0.63
C GLY A 83 5.14 23.60 -2.09
N GLY A 84 6.14 23.99 -2.90
CA GLY A 84 6.21 23.61 -4.32
C GLY A 84 6.64 22.15 -4.52
N GLY A 85 6.19 21.50 -5.59
CA GLY A 85 6.47 20.10 -5.93
C GLY A 85 5.27 19.43 -6.60
N ARG A 86 5.47 18.21 -7.11
CA ARG A 86 4.39 17.44 -7.76
C ARG A 86 3.36 16.99 -6.73
N VAL A 87 2.08 17.04 -7.07
CA VAL A 87 0.99 16.60 -6.19
C VAL A 87 0.31 15.36 -6.79
N LEU A 88 0.38 14.25 -6.08
CA LEU A 88 -0.44 13.06 -6.33
C LEU A 88 -1.56 13.04 -5.32
N ARG A 89 -2.80 12.99 -5.78
CA ARG A 89 -3.97 12.89 -4.90
C ARG A 89 -4.43 11.44 -4.84
N VAL A 90 -4.58 10.89 -3.65
CA VAL A 90 -5.16 9.56 -3.43
C VAL A 90 -6.54 9.75 -2.81
N THR A 91 -7.58 9.20 -3.42
CA THR A 91 -8.97 9.35 -2.97
C THR A 91 -9.70 8.02 -3.09
N GLY A 92 -10.75 7.85 -2.30
CA GLY A 92 -11.69 6.75 -2.50
C GLY A 92 -12.50 6.98 -3.78
N SER A 93 -12.71 5.92 -4.55
CA SER A 93 -13.70 5.94 -5.63
C SER A 93 -15.09 5.90 -5.01
N GLU A 94 -15.96 6.83 -5.40
CA GLU A 94 -17.38 6.69 -5.08
C GLU A 94 -17.94 5.49 -5.84
N GLU A 95 -18.75 4.66 -5.19
CA GLU A 95 -19.55 3.70 -5.95
C GLU A 95 -20.48 4.52 -6.85
N PRO A 96 -20.71 4.14 -8.12
CA PRO A 96 -21.82 4.66 -8.88
C PRO A 96 -23.10 4.13 -8.22
N GLU A 97 -23.52 4.78 -7.13
CA GLU A 97 -24.85 4.64 -6.59
C GLU A 97 -25.80 5.05 -7.71
N HIS A 98 -26.63 4.09 -8.14
CA HIS A 98 -27.73 4.22 -9.09
C HIS A 98 -28.08 5.68 -9.41
N ALA A 99 -27.91 6.09 -10.67
CA ALA A 99 -28.29 7.41 -11.18
C ALA A 99 -29.78 7.70 -10.87
N GLY A 100 -30.02 8.22 -9.68
CA GLY A 100 -31.27 8.73 -9.17
C GLY A 100 -31.10 10.22 -8.97
N HIS A 101 -31.93 10.99 -9.67
CA HIS A 101 -31.99 12.45 -9.62
C HIS A 101 -31.91 13.00 -8.19
N GLY A 102 -30.89 13.82 -7.91
CA GLY A 102 -30.74 14.57 -6.67
C GLY A 102 -29.89 15.81 -6.88
N VAL A 103 -30.55 16.95 -7.04
CA VAL A 103 -29.96 18.29 -7.17
C VAL A 103 -29.25 18.66 -5.87
N GLY A 104 -27.97 19.06 -5.95
CA GLY A 104 -27.28 19.69 -4.82
C GLY A 104 -25.76 19.52 -4.84
N ALA A 105 -25.08 20.06 -5.84
CA ALA A 105 -23.64 20.33 -5.73
C ALA A 105 -23.44 21.45 -4.70
N VAL A 106 -23.29 21.08 -3.43
CA VAL A 106 -22.97 22.00 -2.35
C VAL A 106 -21.51 21.79 -1.97
N GLY A 107 -20.67 22.70 -2.47
CA GLY A 107 -19.38 23.05 -1.88
C GLY A 107 -18.36 21.92 -1.72
N ALA A 108 -17.79 21.45 -2.83
CA ALA A 108 -16.43 20.93 -2.78
C ALA A 108 -15.52 22.10 -2.39
N ASP A 109 -15.15 22.18 -1.11
CA ASP A 109 -14.15 23.13 -0.64
C ASP A 109 -12.94 23.05 -1.57
N ALA A 110 -12.58 24.20 -2.13
CA ALA A 110 -11.60 24.37 -3.19
C ALA A 110 -10.16 24.15 -2.71
N VAL A 111 -9.87 22.98 -2.14
CA VAL A 111 -8.51 22.43 -1.98
C VAL A 111 -8.18 21.50 -3.19
N GLY A 112 -9.04 21.54 -4.22
CA GLY A 112 -9.24 20.46 -5.19
C GLY A 112 -8.56 20.58 -6.55
N ALA A 113 -8.12 21.77 -6.99
CA ALA A 113 -7.89 22.02 -8.41
C ALA A 113 -6.44 21.80 -8.91
N ASP A 114 -5.48 21.50 -8.03
CA ASP A 114 -4.04 21.59 -8.34
C ASP A 114 -3.29 20.24 -8.27
N ALA A 115 -4.00 19.12 -8.36
CA ALA A 115 -3.36 17.79 -8.39
C ALA A 115 -2.91 17.44 -9.82
N ASP A 116 -1.65 17.02 -9.96
CA ASP A 116 -1.09 16.61 -11.26
C ASP A 116 -1.69 15.28 -11.72
N ILE A 117 -1.92 14.35 -10.79
CA ILE A 117 -2.45 13.01 -11.02
C ILE A 117 -3.41 12.63 -9.87
N THR A 118 -4.56 12.05 -10.19
CA THR A 118 -5.48 11.46 -9.20
C THR A 118 -5.38 9.95 -9.21
N VAL A 119 -5.28 9.35 -8.02
CA VAL A 119 -5.11 7.93 -7.77
C VAL A 119 -6.33 7.43 -7.00
N ASP A 120 -7.15 6.65 -7.69
CA ASP A 120 -8.37 6.10 -7.12
C ASP A 120 -8.14 4.81 -6.33
N VAL A 121 -8.87 4.68 -5.22
CA VAL A 121 -8.87 3.51 -4.36
C VAL A 121 -10.29 2.99 -4.24
N ALA A 122 -10.50 1.77 -4.70
CA ALA A 122 -11.78 1.10 -4.64
C ALA A 122 -12.19 0.81 -3.18
N PRO A 123 -13.50 0.77 -2.89
CA PRO A 123 -14.01 0.64 -1.54
C PRO A 123 -13.69 -0.71 -0.89
N VAL A 124 -13.85 -0.76 0.42
CA VAL A 124 -13.81 -1.97 1.22
C VAL A 124 -15.23 -2.32 1.67
N ARG A 125 -15.65 -3.55 1.43
CA ARG A 125 -16.92 -4.13 1.87
C ARG A 125 -16.64 -5.08 3.03
N GLY A 126 -17.51 -5.11 4.03
CA GLY A 126 -17.34 -5.97 5.21
C GLY A 126 -17.75 -5.25 6.49
N THR A 127 -17.56 -5.91 7.62
CA THR A 127 -17.88 -5.32 8.93
C THR A 127 -16.65 -4.64 9.54
N GLU A 128 -16.84 -3.47 10.15
CA GLU A 128 -15.76 -2.77 10.88
C GLU A 128 -15.19 -3.62 12.03
N ALA A 129 -15.99 -4.54 12.58
CA ALA A 129 -15.53 -5.50 13.58
C ALA A 129 -14.46 -6.46 13.03
N ALA A 130 -14.57 -6.88 11.76
CA ALA A 130 -13.53 -7.67 11.11
C ALA A 130 -12.24 -6.82 10.97
N ALA A 131 -12.37 -5.55 10.58
CA ALA A 131 -11.26 -4.62 10.45
C ALA A 131 -10.63 -4.15 11.78
N ALA A 132 -11.23 -4.46 12.93
CA ALA A 132 -10.59 -4.26 14.23
C ALA A 132 -9.50 -5.32 14.52
N SER A 133 -9.46 -6.40 13.73
CA SER A 133 -8.58 -7.54 13.93
C SER A 133 -7.24 -7.36 13.24
N GLY A 134 -6.31 -6.69 13.93
CA GLY A 134 -4.86 -6.86 13.74
C GLY A 134 -4.18 -5.98 12.69
N GLY A 135 -3.14 -5.27 13.10
CA GLY A 135 -2.36 -4.33 12.30
C GLY A 135 -1.82 -4.86 10.97
N THR A 136 -0.75 -5.65 11.00
CA THR A 136 -0.11 -6.19 9.77
C THR A 136 -0.98 -7.22 9.04
N THR A 137 -1.85 -7.93 9.75
CA THR A 137 -2.82 -8.86 9.14
C THR A 137 -3.83 -8.12 8.26
N LEU A 138 -4.49 -7.09 8.80
CA LEU A 138 -5.41 -6.26 8.02
C LEU A 138 -4.68 -5.57 6.86
N ARG A 139 -3.45 -5.10 7.10
CA ARG A 139 -2.61 -4.55 6.03
C ARG A 139 -2.44 -5.53 4.87
N LEU A 140 -2.05 -6.79 5.13
CA LEU A 140 -1.91 -7.79 4.08
C LEU A 140 -3.24 -8.09 3.38
N ALA A 141 -4.34 -8.21 4.14
CA ALA A 141 -5.67 -8.47 3.58
C ALA A 141 -6.09 -7.36 2.60
N LEU A 142 -5.86 -6.09 2.95
CA LEU A 142 -6.17 -4.93 2.09
C LEU A 142 -5.24 -4.83 0.86
N LEU A 143 -3.99 -5.27 0.97
CA LEU A 143 -2.99 -5.25 -0.12
C LEU A 143 -3.08 -6.43 -1.08
N THR A 144 -3.85 -7.47 -0.73
CA THR A 144 -4.01 -8.67 -1.57
C THR A 144 -4.80 -8.38 -2.85
N GLN A 145 -5.61 -7.32 -2.86
CA GLN A 145 -6.30 -6.86 -4.06
C GLN A 145 -5.66 -5.59 -4.63
N PRO A 146 -5.57 -5.46 -5.97
CA PRO A 146 -5.15 -4.22 -6.61
C PRO A 146 -5.99 -3.03 -6.11
N ARG A 147 -5.38 -1.85 -6.02
CA ARG A 147 -6.03 -0.65 -5.45
C ARG A 147 -7.37 -0.28 -6.11
N ARG A 148 -7.54 -0.62 -7.40
CA ARG A 148 -8.74 -0.34 -8.21
C ARG A 148 -9.83 -1.42 -8.10
N THR A 149 -9.58 -2.50 -7.37
CA THR A 149 -10.53 -3.59 -7.16
C THR A 149 -11.11 -3.48 -5.76
N PRO A 150 -12.46 -3.50 -5.59
CA PRO A 150 -13.06 -3.53 -4.27
C PRO A 150 -12.55 -4.71 -3.45
N VAL A 151 -12.31 -4.51 -2.16
CA VAL A 151 -11.93 -5.58 -1.22
C VAL A 151 -13.16 -6.02 -0.45
N THR A 152 -13.38 -7.33 -0.33
CA THR A 152 -14.35 -7.87 0.63
C THR A 152 -13.56 -8.42 1.81
N LEU A 153 -13.79 -7.85 3.00
CA LEU A 153 -13.20 -8.30 4.25
C LEU A 153 -14.20 -9.15 5.03
N ASP A 154 -13.84 -10.41 5.21
CA ASP A 154 -14.49 -11.35 6.10
C ASP A 154 -13.44 -12.08 6.97
N ALA A 155 -13.92 -12.95 7.86
CA ALA A 155 -13.05 -13.71 8.74
C ALA A 155 -12.11 -14.65 7.99
N THR A 156 -12.50 -15.16 6.82
CA THR A 156 -11.68 -16.04 5.99
C THR A 156 -10.50 -15.27 5.40
N ALA A 157 -10.76 -14.12 4.79
CA ALA A 157 -9.70 -13.27 4.23
C ALA A 157 -8.68 -12.82 5.29
N LEU A 158 -9.14 -12.52 6.50
CA LEU A 158 -8.26 -12.18 7.62
C LEU A 158 -7.47 -13.39 8.14
N GLY A 159 -8.08 -14.57 8.20
CA GLY A 159 -7.42 -15.82 8.55
C GLY A 159 -6.31 -16.17 7.57
N GLU A 160 -6.60 -16.14 6.26
CA GLU A 160 -5.61 -16.38 5.21
C GLU A 160 -4.44 -15.40 5.25
N ALA A 161 -4.71 -14.12 5.52
CA ALA A 161 -3.66 -13.11 5.71
C ALA A 161 -2.81 -13.39 6.96
N ALA A 162 -3.44 -13.80 8.07
CA ALA A 162 -2.73 -14.15 9.30
C ALA A 162 -1.80 -15.36 9.10
N ASP A 163 -2.33 -16.42 8.48
CA ASP A 163 -1.59 -17.65 8.19
C ASP A 163 -0.42 -17.37 7.25
N THR A 164 -0.64 -16.55 6.20
CA THR A 164 0.43 -16.13 5.28
C THR A 164 1.54 -15.37 6.00
N LEU A 165 1.19 -14.43 6.89
CA LEU A 165 2.20 -13.68 7.65
C LEU A 165 2.96 -14.56 8.64
N ASP A 166 2.27 -15.46 9.32
CA ASP A 166 2.89 -16.41 10.25
C ASP A 166 3.92 -17.28 9.51
N HIS A 167 3.48 -17.87 8.40
CA HIS A 167 4.29 -18.72 7.53
C HIS A 167 5.52 -17.97 7.00
N TRP A 168 5.32 -16.79 6.40
CA TRP A 168 6.43 -16.00 5.86
C TRP A 168 7.40 -15.51 6.93
N ARG A 169 6.92 -15.04 8.10
CA ARG A 169 7.82 -14.61 9.18
C ARG A 169 8.64 -15.77 9.74
N THR A 170 8.05 -16.96 9.80
CA THR A 170 8.77 -18.19 10.19
C THR A 170 9.83 -18.57 9.15
N ALA A 171 9.48 -18.55 7.87
CA ALA A 171 10.42 -18.81 6.78
C ALA A 171 11.59 -17.81 6.75
N VAL A 172 11.28 -16.51 6.87
CA VAL A 172 12.28 -15.43 6.92
C VAL A 172 13.22 -15.58 8.12
N ALA A 173 12.68 -15.90 9.31
CA ALA A 173 13.51 -16.15 10.49
C ALA A 173 14.44 -17.36 10.30
N ALA A 174 13.97 -18.43 9.66
CA ALA A 174 14.80 -19.59 9.34
C ALA A 174 15.91 -19.24 8.33
N TRP A 175 15.58 -18.54 7.24
CA TRP A 175 16.56 -18.12 6.24
C TRP A 175 17.61 -17.14 6.77
N ALA A 176 17.25 -16.28 7.73
CA ALA A 176 18.16 -15.35 8.39
C ALA A 176 19.30 -16.06 9.16
N THR A 177 19.20 -17.37 9.42
CA THR A 177 20.28 -18.17 10.03
C THR A 177 21.38 -18.58 9.04
N ARG A 178 21.20 -18.28 7.75
CA ARG A 178 22.15 -18.59 6.69
C ARG A 178 22.94 -17.34 6.28
N PRO A 179 24.15 -17.48 5.70
CA PRO A 179 24.92 -16.33 5.22
C PRO A 179 24.12 -15.50 4.21
N SER A 180 24.08 -14.17 4.40
CA SER A 180 23.40 -13.24 3.48
C SER A 180 23.95 -13.35 2.06
N ARG A 181 23.06 -13.19 1.07
CA ARG A 181 23.37 -13.21 -0.36
C ARG A 181 22.54 -12.13 -1.05
N PRO A 182 23.08 -11.43 -2.07
CA PRO A 182 22.34 -10.38 -2.75
C PRO A 182 21.05 -10.92 -3.38
N VAL A 183 20.00 -10.07 -3.41
CA VAL A 183 18.77 -10.34 -4.16
C VAL A 183 19.12 -10.62 -5.63
N PRO A 184 18.69 -11.76 -6.22
CA PRO A 184 18.95 -12.07 -7.62
C PRO A 184 18.38 -10.98 -8.52
N GLU A 185 19.17 -10.57 -9.52
CA GLU A 185 18.77 -9.45 -10.37
C GLU A 185 17.44 -9.69 -11.12
N PRO A 186 17.14 -10.89 -11.66
CA PRO A 186 15.82 -11.15 -12.26
C PRO A 186 14.65 -10.98 -11.27
N VAL A 187 14.85 -11.36 -10.01
CA VAL A 187 13.84 -11.20 -8.95
C VAL A 187 13.65 -9.73 -8.61
N ARG A 188 14.76 -8.98 -8.47
CA ARG A 188 14.72 -7.53 -8.24
C ARG A 188 13.96 -6.82 -9.37
N GLN A 189 14.21 -7.20 -10.62
CA GLN A 189 13.53 -6.64 -11.79
C GLN A 189 12.04 -6.99 -11.81
N ALA A 190 11.68 -8.24 -11.51
CA ALA A 190 10.28 -8.67 -11.44
C ALA A 190 9.50 -7.93 -10.35
N LEU A 191 10.08 -7.82 -9.15
CA LEU A 191 9.53 -7.02 -8.05
C LEU A 191 9.32 -5.57 -8.49
N ARG A 192 10.34 -4.96 -9.10
CA ARG A 192 10.28 -3.57 -9.53
C ARG A 192 9.25 -3.33 -10.63
N ALA A 193 9.19 -4.21 -11.62
CA ALA A 193 8.22 -4.13 -12.70
C ALA A 193 6.79 -4.18 -12.16
N ALA A 194 6.52 -5.04 -11.17
CA ALA A 194 5.20 -5.18 -10.56
C ALA A 194 4.72 -3.88 -9.90
N TRP A 195 5.47 -3.27 -8.97
CA TRP A 195 4.99 -2.04 -8.35
C TRP A 195 5.14 -0.80 -9.25
N GLU A 196 6.04 -0.82 -10.25
CA GLU A 196 6.15 0.28 -11.21
C GLU A 196 4.98 0.30 -12.22
N ASP A 197 4.26 -0.82 -12.38
CA ASP A 197 3.03 -0.91 -13.17
C ASP A 197 1.79 -0.74 -12.27
N ASP A 198 1.30 0.49 -12.18
CA ASP A 198 0.08 0.88 -11.48
C ASP A 198 0.00 0.51 -9.99
N LEU A 199 1.16 0.39 -9.31
CA LEU A 199 1.26 -0.06 -7.92
C LEU A 199 0.67 -1.47 -7.73
N ASP A 200 0.97 -2.41 -8.63
CA ASP A 200 0.48 -3.80 -8.52
C ASP A 200 1.18 -4.57 -7.39
N VAL A 201 0.72 -4.33 -6.17
CA VAL A 201 1.14 -5.04 -4.96
C VAL A 201 0.78 -6.52 -5.01
N ARG A 202 -0.31 -6.90 -5.71
CA ARG A 202 -0.71 -8.30 -5.84
C ARG A 202 0.33 -9.07 -6.65
N ALA A 203 0.87 -8.49 -7.71
CA ALA A 203 1.98 -9.06 -8.47
C ALA A 203 3.27 -9.14 -7.62
N VAL A 204 3.57 -8.12 -6.81
CA VAL A 204 4.70 -8.17 -5.84
C VAL A 204 4.57 -9.37 -4.89
N LEU A 205 3.39 -9.57 -4.30
CA LEU A 205 3.11 -10.73 -3.44
C LEU A 205 3.23 -12.06 -4.21
N GLY A 206 2.92 -12.08 -5.50
CA GLY A 206 3.15 -13.22 -6.39
C GLY A 206 4.62 -13.57 -6.51
N VAL A 207 5.48 -12.58 -6.78
CA VAL A 207 6.93 -12.78 -6.89
C VAL A 207 7.53 -13.32 -5.59
N LEU A 208 7.04 -12.88 -4.42
CA LEU A 208 7.48 -13.44 -3.13
C LEU A 208 7.13 -14.93 -3.00
N ARG A 209 5.90 -15.32 -3.37
CA ARG A 209 5.50 -16.73 -3.40
C ARG A 209 6.37 -17.55 -4.34
N ASP A 210 6.73 -17.02 -5.51
CA ASP A 210 7.59 -17.72 -6.46
C ASP A 210 9.00 -17.95 -5.89
N VAL A 211 9.59 -16.93 -5.24
CA VAL A 211 10.93 -16.98 -4.63
C VAL A 211 11.00 -17.99 -3.48
N GLU A 212 9.94 -18.07 -2.68
CA GLU A 212 9.82 -19.06 -1.61
C GLU A 212 9.92 -20.50 -2.13
N HIS A 213 9.28 -20.78 -3.27
CA HIS A 213 9.25 -22.13 -3.87
C HIS A 213 10.43 -22.42 -4.81
N ALA A 214 11.20 -21.40 -5.20
CA ALA A 214 12.32 -21.52 -6.14
C ALA A 214 13.49 -22.31 -5.53
N ARG A 215 13.83 -23.48 -6.10
CA ARG A 215 14.87 -24.38 -5.55
C ARG A 215 16.30 -23.88 -5.76
N ASP A 216 16.50 -22.97 -6.70
CA ASP A 216 17.78 -22.42 -7.13
C ASP A 216 18.15 -21.11 -6.42
N VAL A 217 17.25 -20.54 -5.62
CA VAL A 217 17.52 -19.34 -4.82
C VAL A 217 18.05 -19.74 -3.44
N PRO A 218 19.29 -19.37 -3.08
CA PRO A 218 19.83 -19.65 -1.74
C PRO A 218 19.01 -18.95 -0.66
N ASP A 219 18.91 -19.56 0.52
CA ASP A 219 18.16 -19.00 1.66
C ASP A 219 18.54 -17.56 2.00
N GLY A 220 19.84 -17.25 2.03
CA GLY A 220 20.31 -15.88 2.27
C GLY A 220 19.80 -14.86 1.24
N ALA A 221 19.57 -15.29 -0.01
CA ALA A 221 19.01 -14.45 -1.06
C ALA A 221 17.47 -14.35 -0.95
N ARG A 222 16.79 -15.41 -0.49
CA ARG A 222 15.36 -15.35 -0.14
C ARG A 222 15.11 -14.36 0.98
N PHE A 223 15.92 -14.43 2.04
CA PHE A 223 15.89 -13.48 3.14
C PHE A 223 16.02 -12.03 2.66
N GLU A 224 17.07 -11.70 1.91
CA GLU A 224 17.28 -10.35 1.39
C GLU A 224 16.16 -9.91 0.45
N THR A 225 15.56 -10.84 -0.30
CA THR A 225 14.41 -10.55 -1.19
C THR A 225 13.19 -10.11 -0.39
N TYR A 226 12.85 -10.87 0.66
CA TYR A 226 11.73 -10.56 1.54
C TYR A 226 11.97 -9.24 2.29
N ALA A 227 13.17 -9.04 2.84
CA ALA A 227 13.54 -7.79 3.49
C ALA A 227 13.50 -6.58 2.54
N TYR A 228 13.91 -6.75 1.29
CA TYR A 228 13.84 -5.72 0.26
C TYR A 228 12.38 -5.36 -0.09
N ALA A 229 11.52 -6.36 -0.32
CA ALA A 229 10.11 -6.14 -0.60
C ALA A 229 9.36 -5.52 0.59
N ASP A 230 9.75 -5.85 1.82
CA ASP A 230 9.10 -5.33 3.03
C ASP A 230 9.25 -3.80 3.18
N ARG A 231 10.24 -3.18 2.53
CA ARG A 231 10.36 -1.71 2.48
C ARG A 231 9.17 -1.05 1.78
N LEU A 232 8.62 -1.73 0.76
CA LEU A 232 7.38 -1.33 0.08
C LEU A 232 6.16 -1.78 0.89
N LEU A 233 6.15 -3.05 1.29
CA LEU A 233 4.95 -3.70 1.82
C LEU A 233 4.64 -3.31 3.26
N GLY A 234 5.64 -3.05 4.11
CA GLY A 234 5.43 -2.67 5.52
C GLY A 234 4.74 -3.76 6.36
N LEU A 235 5.04 -5.03 6.10
CA LEU A 235 4.44 -6.20 6.75
C LEU A 235 5.27 -6.71 7.94
N GLU A 236 6.41 -6.09 8.25
CA GLU A 236 7.31 -6.51 9.32
C GLU A 236 7.73 -7.99 9.19
N LEU A 237 8.20 -8.37 8.00
CA LEU A 237 8.53 -9.76 7.68
C LEU A 237 9.75 -10.26 8.47
N THR A 238 10.59 -9.35 8.93
CA THR A 238 11.79 -9.63 9.73
C THR A 238 11.54 -9.68 11.24
N ARG A 239 10.29 -9.47 11.70
CA ARG A 239 9.94 -9.33 13.12
C ARG A 239 10.33 -10.51 14.01
N ARG A 240 10.38 -11.74 13.47
CA ARG A 240 10.70 -12.95 14.23
C ARG A 240 12.19 -13.27 14.32
N ILE A 241 13.05 -12.48 13.69
CA ILE A 241 14.49 -12.72 13.74
C ILE A 241 14.99 -12.53 15.18
N GLY A 242 15.66 -13.54 15.71
CA GLY A 242 16.19 -13.52 17.08
C GLY A 242 15.13 -13.66 18.18
N ALA A 243 13.86 -13.91 17.84
CA ALA A 243 12.87 -14.32 18.82
C ALA A 243 13.18 -15.75 19.30
N SER A 244 13.38 -15.93 20.60
CA SER A 244 13.47 -17.26 21.20
C SER A 244 12.14 -18.00 21.00
N ALA A 245 12.21 -19.25 20.56
CA ALA A 245 11.04 -20.14 20.43
C ALA A 245 10.40 -20.44 21.79
#